data_AF-A0A7Y3T0I0-F1
#
_entry.id   AF-A0A7Y3T0I0-F1
#
_cell.length_a   1.000
_cell.length_b   1.000
_cell.length_c   1.000
_cell.angle_alpha   90.00
_cell.angle_beta   90.00
_cell.angle_gamma   90.00
#
_symmetry.space_group_name_H-M   'P 1'
#
loop_
_entity.id
_entity.type
_entity.pdbx_description
1 polymer ?
#
loop_
_entity_poly.entity_id
_entity_poly.type
_entity_poly.pdbx_seq_one_letter_code
_entity_poly.pdbx_strand_id
1 'polypeptide(L)'
;MRNLKENYECLLNYVKKVFMAGKCKFHRMSVMEYVKGCTLNDWLNSSKSNNRDLRNRIAKEILQTIKKCHDLKIYHGDLHSKNIIIS
;
A
#
# COMPACT_ATOMS: atom_id res chain seq x y z
N MET A 1 4.12 -23.39 5.09
CA MET A 1 4.16 -21.90 5.14
C MET A 1 3.33 -21.47 6.34
N ARG A 2 3.95 -20.83 7.35
CA ARG A 2 3.20 -20.31 8.51
C ARG A 2 2.18 -19.29 8.01
N ASN A 3 0.93 -19.40 8.48
CA ASN A 3 -0.12 -18.44 8.21
C ASN A 3 0.29 -17.07 8.77
N LEU A 4 0.87 -16.21 7.92
CA LEU A 4 1.10 -14.79 8.19
C LEU A 4 -0.20 -13.98 8.27
N LYS A 5 -1.36 -14.62 8.00
CA LYS A 5 -2.65 -13.97 7.82
C LYS A 5 -3.29 -13.43 9.09
N GLU A 6 -3.02 -13.99 10.28
CA GLU A 6 -3.86 -13.68 11.44
C GLU A 6 -3.30 -12.60 12.38
N ASN A 7 -2.00 -12.24 12.30
CA ASN A 7 -1.39 -11.35 13.31
C ASN A 7 -1.10 -9.91 12.87
N TYR A 8 -1.21 -9.56 11.58
CA TYR A 8 -0.80 -8.22 11.09
C TYR A 8 -1.91 -7.42 10.42
N GLU A 9 -3.08 -8.00 10.14
CA GLU A 9 -4.19 -7.31 9.45
C GLU A 9 -4.72 -6.08 10.20
N CYS A 10 -4.51 -6.00 11.53
CA CYS A 10 -4.90 -4.87 12.37
C CYS A 10 -3.81 -3.78 12.51
N LEU A 11 -2.55 -4.07 12.19
CA LEU A 11 -1.41 -3.19 12.56
C LEU A 11 -0.98 -2.22 11.44
N LEU A 12 -1.40 -2.47 10.19
CA LEU A 12 -0.98 -1.71 9.00
C LEU A 12 -2.18 -1.06 8.28
N ASN A 13 -2.76 -0.03 8.89
CA ASN A 13 -3.96 0.68 8.37
C ASN A 13 -3.83 1.24 6.94
N TYR A 14 -2.61 1.47 6.44
CA TYR A 14 -2.35 2.04 5.12
C TYR A 14 -1.76 1.03 4.12
N VAL A 15 -1.80 -0.27 4.45
CA VAL A 15 -1.39 -1.34 3.54
C VAL A 15 -2.63 -2.08 3.06
N LYS A 16 -2.74 -2.22 1.73
CA LYS A 16 -3.87 -2.88 1.08
C LYS A 16 -4.02 -4.32 1.57
N LYS A 17 -5.23 -4.69 1.98
CA LYS A 17 -5.49 -6.05 2.46
C LYS A 17 -5.57 -7.05 1.31
N VAL A 18 -5.00 -8.23 1.50
CA VAL A 18 -5.09 -9.36 0.56
C VAL A 18 -5.97 -10.43 1.19
N PHE A 19 -7.21 -10.54 0.73
CA PHE A 19 -8.18 -11.51 1.24
C PHE A 19 -7.82 -12.94 0.81
N MET A 20 -7.49 -13.11 -0.46
CA MET A 20 -7.18 -14.42 -1.05
C MET A 20 -6.02 -14.33 -2.02
N ALA A 21 -5.20 -15.38 -2.06
CA ALA A 21 -4.22 -15.59 -3.11
C ALA A 21 -4.30 -17.05 -3.55
N GLY A 22 -4.17 -17.30 -4.85
CA GLY A 22 -4.33 -18.62 -5.43
C GLY A 22 -3.62 -18.75 -6.77
N LYS A 23 -3.73 -19.95 -7.35
CA LYS A 23 -3.19 -20.25 -8.68
C LYS A 23 -4.21 -21.07 -9.47
N CYS A 24 -4.35 -20.75 -10.75
CA CYS A 24 -4.95 -21.64 -11.74
C CYS A 24 -3.83 -22.21 -12.63
N LYS A 25 -4.16 -23.06 -13.61
CA LYS A 25 -3.18 -23.84 -14.38
C LYS A 25 -2.03 -23.00 -14.99
N PHE A 26 -2.30 -21.73 -15.34
CA PHE A 26 -1.31 -20.83 -15.94
C PHE A 26 -1.21 -19.44 -15.28
N HIS A 27 -2.02 -19.14 -14.26
CA HIS A 27 -2.05 -17.79 -13.68
C HIS A 27 -1.98 -17.82 -12.16
N ARG A 28 -1.37 -16.77 -11.61
CA ARG A 28 -1.45 -16.43 -10.19
C ARG A 28 -2.49 -15.35 -10.02
N MET A 29 -3.34 -15.50 -9.02
CA MET A 29 -4.44 -14.58 -8.77
C MET A 29 -4.40 -14.14 -7.30
N SER A 30 -4.77 -12.89 -7.06
CA SER A 30 -5.02 -12.38 -5.72
C SER A 30 -6.29 -11.55 -5.70
N VAL A 31 -7.07 -11.72 -4.64
CA VAL A 31 -8.25 -10.92 -4.32
C VAL A 31 -7.86 -10.02 -3.16
N MET A 32 -8.00 -8.73 -3.37
CA MET A 32 -7.54 -7.68 -2.47
C MET A 32 -8.61 -6.62 -2.32
N GLU A 33 -8.49 -5.83 -1.25
CA GLU A 33 -9.35 -4.67 -0.99
C GLU A 33 -9.47 -3.78 -2.22
N TYR A 34 -10.68 -3.35 -2.57
CA TYR A 34 -10.84 -2.35 -3.61
C TYR A 34 -10.67 -0.95 -3.00
N VAL A 35 -9.61 -0.26 -3.40
CA VAL A 35 -9.33 1.11 -2.97
C VAL A 35 -9.69 2.05 -4.11
N LYS A 36 -10.76 2.84 -3.93
CA LYS A 36 -11.14 3.88 -4.89
C LYS A 36 -10.19 5.07 -4.74
N GLY A 37 -9.43 5.38 -5.77
CA GLY A 37 -8.43 6.44 -5.74
C GLY A 37 -7.61 6.49 -7.03
N CYS A 38 -6.47 7.16 -6.97
CA CYS A 38 -5.47 7.14 -8.05
C CYS A 38 -4.09 6.80 -7.49
N THR A 39 -3.13 6.48 -8.35
CA THR A 39 -1.76 6.25 -7.86
C THR A 39 -1.14 7.55 -7.38
N LEU A 40 -0.14 7.49 -6.50
CA LEU A 40 0.64 8.67 -6.11
C LEU A 40 1.28 9.31 -7.36
N ASN A 41 1.66 8.52 -8.35
CA ASN A 41 2.14 9.03 -9.64
C ASN A 41 1.09 9.94 -10.31
N ASP A 42 -0.16 9.49 -10.42
CA ASP A 42 -1.22 10.28 -11.06
C ASP A 42 -1.57 11.51 -10.22
N TRP A 43 -1.58 11.36 -8.89
CA TRP A 43 -1.82 12.47 -7.97
C TRP A 43 -0.75 13.55 -8.08
N LEU A 44 0.54 13.18 -8.16
CA LEU A 44 1.67 14.10 -8.33
C LEU A 44 1.56 14.92 -9.62
N ASN A 45 1.03 14.31 -10.68
CA ASN A 45 0.80 14.96 -11.98
C ASN A 45 -0.52 15.77 -12.03
N SER A 46 -1.31 15.79 -10.96
CA SER A 46 -2.54 16.58 -10.87
C SER A 46 -2.29 17.95 -10.21
N SER A 47 -3.16 18.93 -10.45
CA SER A 47 -3.07 20.24 -9.80
C SER A 47 -3.18 20.18 -8.27
N LYS A 48 -3.76 19.10 -7.71
CA LYS A 48 -3.88 18.89 -6.26
C LYS A 48 -2.53 18.75 -5.57
N SER A 49 -1.49 18.33 -6.28
CA SER A 49 -0.14 18.18 -5.72
C SER A 49 0.51 19.51 -5.36
N ASN A 50 0.00 20.64 -5.87
CA ASN A 50 0.50 21.97 -5.49
C ASN A 50 0.20 22.34 -4.04
N ASN A 51 -0.75 21.65 -3.38
CA ASN A 51 -1.05 21.87 -1.96
C ASN A 51 0.07 21.27 -1.08
N ARG A 52 0.90 22.14 -0.50
CA ARG A 52 2.04 21.78 0.35
C ARG A 52 1.62 20.99 1.60
N ASP A 53 0.52 21.35 2.24
CA ASP A 53 0.06 20.67 3.45
C ASP A 53 -0.40 19.25 3.14
N LEU A 54 -1.09 19.07 2.02
CA LEU A 54 -1.50 17.75 1.55
C LEU A 54 -0.29 16.87 1.19
N ARG A 55 0.72 17.44 0.52
CA ARG A 55 2.00 16.75 0.26
C ARG A 55 2.68 16.30 1.54
N ASN A 56 2.76 17.19 2.54
CA ASN A 56 3.39 16.88 3.82
C ASN A 56 2.64 15.78 4.57
N ARG A 57 1.29 15.80 4.54
CA ARG A 57 0.46 14.75 5.13
C ARG A 57 0.72 13.39 4.48
N ILE A 58 0.66 13.32 3.15
CA ILE A 58 0.90 12.09 2.39
C ILE A 58 2.31 11.55 2.66
N ALA A 59 3.34 12.41 2.64
CA ALA A 59 4.70 12.00 2.92
C ALA A 59 4.85 11.42 4.34
N LYS A 60 4.22 12.05 5.33
CA LYS A 60 4.22 11.57 6.72
C LYS A 60 3.55 10.20 6.85
N GLU A 61 2.40 10.00 6.20
CA GLU A 61 1.66 8.73 6.20
C GLU A 61 2.48 7.60 5.54
N ILE A 62 3.13 7.87 4.41
CA ILE A 62 4.03 6.90 3.75
C ILE A 62 5.18 6.53 4.69
N LEU A 63 5.88 7.51 5.26
CA LEU A 63 7.02 7.26 6.15
C LEU A 63 6.61 6.45 7.39
N GLN A 64 5.48 6.79 8.02
CA GLN A 64 4.96 6.06 9.17
C GLN A 64 4.59 4.62 8.81
N THR A 65 4.00 4.40 7.64
CA THR A 65 3.63 3.06 7.16
C THR A 65 4.86 2.20 6.90
N ILE A 66 5.85 2.73 6.18
CA ILE A 66 7.11 2.02 5.91
C ILE A 66 7.87 1.74 7.20
N LYS A 67 7.91 2.68 8.14
CA LYS A 67 8.50 2.46 9.46
C LYS A 67 7.84 1.27 10.17
N LYS A 68 6.50 1.23 10.23
CA LYS A 68 5.77 0.10 10.83
C LYS A 68 6.07 -1.22 10.12
N CYS A 69 6.11 -1.23 8.78
CA CYS A 69 6.51 -2.43 8.03
C CYS A 69 7.91 -2.90 8.42
N HIS A 70 8.88 -1.99 8.51
CA HIS A 70 10.25 -2.32 8.91
C HIS A 70 10.37 -2.78 10.36
N ASP A 71 9.60 -2.21 11.28
CA ASP A 71 9.52 -2.65 12.68
C ASP A 71 9.02 -4.13 12.75
N LEU A 72 8.16 -4.54 11.80
CA LEU A 72 7.70 -5.91 11.61
C LEU A 72 8.59 -6.79 10.71
N LYS A 73 9.78 -6.29 10.31
CA LYS A 73 10.70 -6.96 9.36
C LYS A 73 10.10 -7.27 7.98
N ILE A 74 9.10 -6.48 7.57
CA ILE A 74 8.50 -6.53 6.24
C ILE A 74 9.14 -5.44 5.38
N TYR A 75 9.78 -5.86 4.29
CA TYR A 75 10.39 -4.95 3.31
C TYR A 75 9.57 -4.99 2.03
N HIS A 76 9.16 -3.82 1.51
CA HIS A 76 8.32 -3.75 0.31
C HIS A 76 9.02 -4.30 -0.94
N GLY A 77 10.33 -4.03 -1.11
CA GLY A 77 11.14 -4.50 -2.24
C GLY A 77 10.95 -3.73 -3.55
N ASP A 78 9.76 -3.16 -3.80
CA ASP A 78 9.45 -2.40 -5.02
C ASP A 78 8.64 -1.11 -4.73
N LEU A 79 9.12 -0.30 -3.79
CA LEU A 79 8.37 0.90 -3.36
C LEU A 79 8.58 2.03 -4.36
N HIS A 80 7.53 2.38 -5.11
CA HIS A 80 7.53 3.51 -6.04
C HIS A 80 6.14 4.15 -6.15
N SER A 81 6.06 5.32 -6.77
CA SER A 81 4.82 6.13 -6.85
C SER A 81 3.62 5.42 -7.49
N LYS A 82 3.84 4.44 -8.37
CA LYS A 82 2.74 3.64 -8.96
C LYS A 82 2.19 2.53 -8.04
N ASN A 83 2.89 2.19 -6.96
CA ASN A 83 2.50 1.16 -5.97
C ASN A 83 1.87 1.78 -4.71
N ILE A 84 1.66 3.10 -4.69
CA ILE A 84 1.01 3.82 -3.60
C ILE A 84 -0.30 4.37 -4.16
N ILE A 85 -1.42 4.14 -3.47
CA ILE A 85 -2.74 4.63 -3.86
C ILE A 85 -3.14 5.77 -2.91
N ILE A 86 -3.60 6.89 -3.48
CA ILE A 86 -4.18 8.03 -2.78
C ILE A 86 -5.70 7.95 -2.91
N SER A 87 -6.40 7.92 -1.77
CA SER A 87 -7.86 7.81 -1.67
C SER A 87 -8.45 8.83 -0.71
#